data_AF-A0A1B0G703-F1
#
_entry.id   AF-A0A1B0G703-F1
#
_cell.length_a   1.000
_cell.length_b   1.000
_cell.length_c   1.000
_cell.angle_alpha   90.00
_cell.angle_beta   90.00
_cell.angle_gamma   90.00
#
_symmetry.space_group_name_H-M   'P 1'
#
loop_
_entity.id
_entity.type
_entity.pdbx_description
1 polymer ?
#
loop_
_entity_poly.entity_id
_entity_poly.type
_entity_poly.pdbx_seq_one_letter_code
_entity_poly.pdbx_strand_id
1 'polypeptide(L)'
;MPLPEIANLECLLVLDTTSECAPLHLQYVLSSADCFQSSGELLFLLVYTVALESGYMCEANSNLSKAFISPVPSISSFHSKNVLRLSRLKPTFTASADRTRYAMKLCSIIDSRQVVPEQMHALLTAIVSGDLMILALSPANCMYADGFSSVLSIPRYVLNTQSKENPPFQRFRKMAELTNILRDELFVPMRNKQLYWMQAHVYPSLDALPAELYEYFLKHLDKNQMNILANVNRSLHNIVIRNKYFLNSDHLRRDHLSRSNSVLYYLH
;
A
#
# COMPACT_ATOMS: atom_id res chain seq x y z
N MET A 1 8.51 10.06 -20.20
CA MET A 1 9.72 9.78 -19.37
C MET A 1 9.81 8.29 -19.17
N PRO A 2 10.94 7.65 -19.51
CA PRO A 2 11.17 6.27 -19.13
C PRO A 2 11.29 6.19 -17.60
N LEU A 3 10.74 5.13 -17.01
CA LEU A 3 10.89 4.85 -15.58
C LEU A 3 12.37 4.54 -15.29
N PRO A 4 12.93 4.99 -14.16
CA PRO A 4 14.31 4.68 -13.81
C PRO A 4 14.50 3.16 -13.74
N GLU A 5 15.60 2.69 -14.33
CA GLU A 5 16.08 1.32 -14.26
C GLU A 5 16.10 0.81 -12.81
N ILE A 6 15.37 -0.28 -12.58
CA ILE A 6 15.42 -1.17 -11.41
C ILE A 6 15.75 -0.43 -10.10
N ALA A 7 14.83 0.42 -9.64
CA ALA A 7 14.86 0.86 -8.24
C ALA A 7 14.84 -0.40 -7.36
N ASN A 8 15.85 -0.56 -6.49
CA ASN A 8 16.03 -1.66 -5.54
C ASN A 8 14.70 -2.38 -5.21
N LEU A 9 14.55 -3.61 -5.70
CA LEU A 9 13.44 -4.50 -5.34
C LEU A 9 13.35 -4.77 -3.83
N GLU A 10 14.34 -4.34 -3.06
CA GLU A 10 14.47 -4.52 -1.61
C GLU A 10 13.69 -3.50 -0.78
N CYS A 11 13.24 -2.36 -1.33
CA CYS A 11 12.52 -1.33 -0.56
C CYS A 11 11.34 -0.74 -1.36
N LEU A 12 10.21 -1.45 -1.37
CA LEU A 12 9.04 -1.10 -2.17
C LEU A 12 7.94 -0.43 -1.35
N LEU A 13 7.83 -0.81 -0.07
CA LEU A 13 6.80 -0.37 0.85
C LEU A 13 7.39 0.33 2.07
N VAL A 14 6.57 1.08 2.81
CA VAL A 14 6.99 1.73 4.06
C VAL A 14 7.55 0.71 5.04
N LEU A 15 6.94 -0.49 5.11
CA LEU A 15 7.40 -1.58 5.97
C LEU A 15 8.85 -2.03 5.70
N ASP A 16 9.36 -1.82 4.47
CA ASP A 16 10.72 -2.19 4.04
C ASP A 16 11.77 -1.11 4.38
N THR A 17 11.36 0.00 5.01
CA THR A 17 12.24 1.13 5.30
C THR A 17 13.27 0.76 6.39
N THR A 18 14.53 1.09 6.13
CA THR A 18 15.68 0.90 7.04
C THR A 18 16.44 2.21 7.24
N SER A 19 17.57 2.17 7.96
CA SER A 19 18.47 3.35 8.03
C SER A 19 19.15 3.66 6.70
N GLU A 20 19.28 2.68 5.80
CA GLU A 20 20.02 2.83 4.54
C GLU A 20 19.09 3.10 3.35
N CYS A 21 17.82 2.69 3.44
CA CYS A 21 16.88 2.78 2.33
C CYS A 21 15.47 3.13 2.78
N ALA A 22 14.76 3.85 1.92
CA ALA A 22 13.34 4.17 2.04
C ALA A 22 12.69 4.10 0.65
N PRO A 23 11.41 3.71 0.53
CA PRO A 23 10.75 3.64 -0.75
C PRO A 23 10.54 5.05 -1.33
N LEU A 24 10.53 5.17 -2.66
CA LEU A 24 10.46 6.47 -3.35
C LEU A 24 9.27 7.32 -2.93
N HIS A 25 8.12 6.70 -2.71
CA HIS A 25 6.90 7.42 -2.35
C HIS A 25 7.01 8.03 -0.94
N LEU A 26 7.69 7.36 0.01
CA LEU A 26 7.97 7.94 1.32
C LEU A 26 8.91 9.15 1.18
N GLN A 27 9.96 9.02 0.37
CA GLN A 27 10.89 10.12 0.11
C GLN A 27 10.18 11.35 -0.49
N TYR A 28 9.25 11.15 -1.44
CA TYR A 28 8.47 12.25 -2.01
C TYR A 28 7.59 12.95 -0.98
N VAL A 29 6.88 12.19 -0.13
CA VAL A 29 6.07 12.76 0.96
C VAL A 29 6.94 13.62 1.89
N LEU A 30 8.09 13.10 2.33
CA LEU A 30 8.99 13.82 3.24
C LEU A 30 9.65 15.04 2.61
N SER A 31 9.97 14.98 1.31
CA SER A 31 10.57 16.11 0.57
C SER A 31 9.63 17.30 0.42
N SER A 32 8.32 17.07 0.53
CA SER A 32 7.30 18.11 0.41
C SER A 32 7.01 18.86 1.71
N ALA A 33 7.56 18.37 2.83
CA ALA A 33 7.40 18.97 4.15
C ALA A 33 8.59 19.89 4.48
N ASP A 34 8.36 20.91 5.30
CA ASP A 34 9.34 21.98 5.57
C ASP A 34 10.59 21.42 6.28
N CYS A 35 11.73 22.13 6.19
CA CYS A 35 13.03 21.66 6.71
C CYS A 35 13.09 21.33 8.22
N PHE A 36 12.07 21.71 9.01
CA PHE A 36 12.01 21.47 10.46
C PHE A 36 10.71 20.78 10.86
N GLN A 37 10.69 19.46 10.69
CA GLN A 37 9.58 18.60 11.10
C GLN A 37 9.81 18.09 12.53
N SER A 38 8.81 18.28 13.40
CA SER A 38 8.81 17.66 14.72
C SER A 38 8.72 16.13 14.58
N SER A 39 9.14 15.39 15.62
CA SER A 39 8.99 13.93 15.62
C SER A 39 7.52 13.50 15.48
N GLY A 40 6.59 14.27 16.04
CA GLY A 40 5.15 14.07 15.87
C GLY A 40 4.72 14.31 14.42
N GLU A 41 5.17 15.38 13.79
CA GLU A 41 4.83 15.68 12.39
C GLU A 41 5.37 14.61 11.43
N LEU A 42 6.61 14.14 11.65
CA LEU A 42 7.19 13.02 10.92
C LEU A 42 6.38 11.73 11.07
N LEU A 43 5.95 11.41 12.30
CA LEU A 43 5.12 10.25 12.53
C LEU A 43 3.76 10.39 11.83
N PHE A 44 3.18 11.59 11.83
CA PHE A 44 1.92 11.84 11.12
C PHE A 44 2.06 11.68 9.59
N LEU A 45 3.17 12.13 9.01
CA LEU A 45 3.48 11.93 7.59
C LEU A 45 3.72 10.45 7.25
N LEU A 46 4.35 9.69 8.15
CA LEU A 46 4.45 8.24 8.03
C LEU A 46 3.07 7.58 8.01
N VAL A 47 2.19 7.97 8.95
CA VAL A 47 0.80 7.47 9.02
C VAL A 47 0.06 7.76 7.71
N TYR A 48 0.20 8.97 7.15
CA TYR A 48 -0.36 9.30 5.83
C TYR A 48 0.22 8.44 4.70
N THR A 49 1.52 8.16 4.74
CA THR A 49 2.17 7.34 3.72
C THR A 49 1.62 5.90 3.75
N VAL A 50 1.42 5.33 4.93
CA VAL A 50 0.76 4.02 5.09
C VAL A 50 -0.72 4.09 4.64
N ALA A 51 -1.40 5.22 4.83
CA ALA A 51 -2.75 5.41 4.28
C ALA A 51 -2.77 5.34 2.75
N LEU A 52 -1.78 5.93 2.06
CA LEU A 52 -1.63 5.80 0.61
C LEU A 52 -1.49 4.34 0.18
N GLU A 53 -0.62 3.59 0.87
CA GLU A 53 -0.43 2.15 0.64
C GLU A 53 -1.67 1.31 0.97
N SER A 54 -2.59 1.86 1.75
CA SER A 54 -3.86 1.25 2.13
C SER A 54 -5.04 1.69 1.26
N GLY A 55 -4.78 2.44 0.19
CA GLY A 55 -5.77 2.77 -0.83
C GLY A 55 -6.55 4.05 -0.54
N TYR A 56 -6.00 4.92 0.30
CA TYR A 56 -6.53 6.25 0.56
C TYR A 56 -5.76 7.32 -0.20
N MET A 57 -6.35 8.49 -0.33
CA MET A 57 -5.71 9.72 -0.78
C MET A 57 -6.20 10.90 0.07
N CYS A 58 -5.44 11.99 0.11
CA CYS A 58 -5.93 13.23 0.71
C CYS A 58 -7.12 13.80 -0.10
N GLU A 59 -8.24 14.14 0.57
CA GLU A 59 -9.46 14.69 -0.05
C GLU A 59 -9.15 15.98 -0.85
N ALA A 60 -8.28 16.83 -0.33
CA ALA A 60 -7.87 18.08 -0.99
C ALA A 60 -7.31 17.85 -2.41
N ASN A 61 -6.76 16.65 -2.66
CA ASN A 61 -6.19 16.27 -3.94
C ASN A 61 -7.19 15.52 -4.84
N SER A 62 -8.43 15.27 -4.39
CA SER A 62 -9.39 14.40 -5.09
C SER A 62 -9.73 14.87 -6.51
N ASN A 63 -9.97 16.17 -6.71
CA ASN A 63 -10.31 16.70 -8.04
C ASN A 63 -9.11 16.69 -9.00
N LEU A 64 -7.93 17.05 -8.51
CA LEU A 64 -6.69 17.02 -9.30
C LEU A 64 -6.32 15.58 -9.69
N SER A 65 -6.52 14.62 -8.78
CA SER A 65 -6.06 13.25 -8.93
C SER A 65 -6.90 12.39 -9.87
N LYS A 66 -8.20 12.70 -10.05
CA LYS A 66 -9.11 11.99 -10.97
C LYS A 66 -8.54 11.77 -12.37
N ALA A 67 -7.73 12.69 -12.88
CA ALA A 67 -7.14 12.60 -14.22
C ALA A 67 -6.02 11.54 -14.35
N PHE A 68 -5.42 11.10 -13.24
CA PHE A 68 -4.24 10.25 -13.27
C PHE A 68 -4.23 9.10 -12.25
N ILE A 69 -5.26 8.94 -11.42
CA ILE A 69 -5.39 7.76 -10.57
C ILE A 69 -6.27 6.72 -11.24
N SER A 70 -5.92 5.45 -11.07
CA SER A 70 -6.77 4.33 -11.45
C SER A 70 -7.63 3.93 -10.25
N PRO A 71 -8.90 3.58 -10.43
CA PRO A 71 -9.70 3.08 -9.32
C PRO A 71 -9.12 1.75 -8.78
N VAL A 72 -9.25 1.49 -7.47
CA VAL A 72 -8.77 0.24 -6.85
C VAL A 72 -9.97 -0.66 -6.56
N PRO A 73 -9.97 -1.93 -6.99
CA PRO A 73 -11.09 -2.84 -6.77
C PRO A 73 -11.29 -3.15 -5.28
N SER A 74 -12.47 -3.66 -4.90
CA SER A 74 -12.78 -4.03 -3.51
C SER A 74 -11.89 -5.12 -2.92
N ILE A 75 -11.27 -5.93 -3.79
CA ILE A 75 -10.37 -7.04 -3.42
C ILE A 75 -8.92 -6.61 -3.17
N SER A 76 -8.60 -5.32 -3.36
CA SER A 76 -7.27 -4.79 -3.10
C SER A 76 -7.33 -3.48 -2.34
N SER A 77 -6.32 -3.24 -1.52
CA SER A 77 -6.06 -1.95 -0.88
C SER A 77 -4.83 -1.25 -1.46
N PHE A 78 -4.05 -1.92 -2.32
CA PHE A 78 -2.77 -1.38 -2.81
C PHE A 78 -2.74 -1.26 -4.34
N HIS A 79 -2.22 -0.12 -4.81
CA HIS A 79 -1.96 0.11 -6.23
C HIS A 79 -0.70 0.98 -6.41
N SER A 80 0.44 0.34 -6.72
CA SER A 80 1.77 0.98 -6.72
C SER A 80 1.85 2.29 -7.52
N LYS A 81 1.24 2.36 -8.71
CA LYS A 81 1.25 3.60 -9.53
C LYS A 81 0.45 4.73 -8.89
N ASN A 82 -0.63 4.42 -8.16
CA ASN A 82 -1.43 5.45 -7.49
C ASN A 82 -0.64 6.01 -6.32
N VAL A 83 -0.06 5.13 -5.49
CA VAL A 83 0.81 5.50 -4.38
C VAL A 83 1.93 6.43 -4.86
N LEU A 84 2.65 6.04 -5.93
CA LEU A 84 3.74 6.84 -6.47
C LEU A 84 3.26 8.20 -7.02
N ARG A 85 2.12 8.25 -7.72
CA ARG A 85 1.59 9.51 -8.27
C ARG A 85 1.10 10.46 -7.16
N LEU A 86 0.38 9.92 -6.18
CA LEU A 86 -0.20 10.69 -5.07
C LEU A 86 0.87 11.19 -4.09
N SER A 87 1.92 10.41 -3.85
CA SER A 87 3.04 10.82 -2.97
C SER A 87 3.81 12.05 -3.46
N ARG A 88 3.71 12.40 -4.75
CA ARG A 88 4.31 13.62 -5.32
C ARG A 88 3.51 14.88 -5.03
N LEU A 89 2.26 14.73 -4.58
CA LEU A 89 1.44 15.86 -4.17
C LEU A 89 1.77 16.20 -2.73
N LYS A 90 1.85 17.50 -2.41
CA LYS A 90 2.04 17.96 -1.04
C LYS A 90 0.88 17.45 -0.16
N PRO A 91 1.17 16.72 0.93
CA PRO A 91 0.15 16.33 1.90
C PRO A 91 -0.52 17.59 2.47
N THR A 92 -1.84 17.65 2.42
CA THR A 92 -2.60 18.77 2.96
C THR A 92 -3.27 18.34 4.26
N PHE A 93 -2.85 18.94 5.38
CA PHE A 93 -3.42 18.69 6.70
C PHE A 93 -3.42 19.97 7.52
N THR A 94 -4.31 20.07 8.49
CA THR A 94 -4.32 21.16 9.47
C THR A 94 -3.48 20.77 10.66
N ALA A 95 -2.64 21.68 11.16
CA ALA A 95 -1.92 21.53 12.42
C ALA A 95 -2.37 22.63 13.40
N SER A 96 -2.51 22.30 14.68
CA SER A 96 -2.70 23.32 15.72
C SER A 96 -1.45 24.18 15.87
N ALA A 97 -1.59 25.40 16.40
CA ALA A 97 -0.49 26.34 16.55
C ALA A 97 0.67 25.79 17.41
N ASP A 98 0.34 24.99 18.43
CA ASP A 98 1.29 24.30 19.31
C ASP A 98 1.81 22.97 18.73
N ARG A 99 1.38 22.59 17.51
CA ARG A 99 1.70 21.34 16.82
C ARG A 99 1.39 20.07 17.64
N THR A 100 0.38 20.13 18.51
CA THR A 100 -0.10 18.97 19.26
C THR A 100 -1.27 18.26 18.59
N ARG A 101 -1.90 18.86 17.58
CA ARG A 101 -3.02 18.26 16.85
C ARG A 101 -2.81 18.35 15.35
N TYR A 102 -3.07 17.24 14.67
CA TYR A 102 -3.04 17.15 13.22
C TYR A 102 -4.37 16.57 12.73
N ALA A 103 -4.87 17.06 11.59
CA ALA A 103 -6.06 16.48 10.97
C ALA A 103 -5.98 16.49 9.45
N MET A 104 -6.39 15.39 8.83
CA MET A 104 -6.44 15.19 7.39
C MET A 104 -7.69 14.43 7.01
N LYS A 105 -8.41 14.91 6.00
CA LYS A 105 -9.48 14.13 5.37
C LYS A 105 -8.90 13.21 4.31
N LEU A 106 -9.25 11.94 4.40
CA LEU A 106 -8.85 10.88 3.49
C LEU A 106 -10.06 10.43 2.68
N CYS A 107 -9.90 10.24 1.37
CA CYS A 107 -10.87 9.60 0.50
C CYS A 107 -10.36 8.22 0.10
N SER A 108 -11.26 7.24 0.06
CA SER A 108 -10.93 5.92 -0.45
C SER A 108 -10.92 5.90 -1.99
N ILE A 109 -9.86 5.36 -2.56
CA ILE A 109 -9.72 5.17 -4.01
C ILE A 109 -10.39 3.83 -4.34
N ILE A 110 -11.71 3.82 -4.55
CA ILE A 110 -12.46 2.58 -4.82
C ILE A 110 -13.08 2.65 -6.22
N ASP A 111 -13.04 1.52 -6.94
CA ASP A 111 -13.80 1.32 -8.17
C ASP A 111 -15.28 1.15 -7.87
N SER A 112 -16.00 2.26 -7.69
CA SER A 112 -17.46 2.21 -7.61
C SER A 112 -18.09 3.35 -8.38
N ARG A 113 -18.88 2.95 -9.38
CA ARG A 113 -19.71 3.85 -10.18
C ARG A 113 -20.92 4.40 -9.41
N GLN A 114 -21.12 3.95 -8.16
CA GLN A 114 -22.37 4.18 -7.42
C GLN A 114 -22.25 5.17 -6.26
N VAL A 115 -21.06 5.72 -5.97
CA VAL A 115 -20.89 6.54 -4.75
C VAL A 115 -20.22 7.88 -5.01
N VAL A 116 -20.82 8.92 -4.45
CA VAL A 116 -20.28 10.28 -4.48
C VAL A 116 -19.04 10.33 -3.57
N PRO A 117 -17.86 10.80 -4.03
CA PRO A 117 -16.64 10.86 -3.23
C PRO A 117 -16.80 11.59 -1.89
N GLU A 118 -17.71 12.57 -1.84
CA GLU A 118 -18.07 13.34 -0.64
C GLU A 118 -18.66 12.47 0.48
N GLN A 119 -19.25 11.32 0.14
CA GLN A 119 -19.80 10.35 1.09
C GLN A 119 -18.79 9.28 1.52
N MET A 120 -17.62 9.22 0.85
CA MET A 120 -16.59 8.20 1.03
C MET A 120 -15.28 8.81 1.52
N HIS A 121 -15.37 9.48 2.66
CA HIS A 121 -14.21 10.02 3.35
C HIS A 121 -14.08 9.46 4.77
N ALA A 122 -12.87 9.57 5.29
CA ALA A 122 -12.55 9.33 6.69
C ALA A 122 -11.67 10.48 7.19
N LEU A 123 -11.98 11.01 8.38
CA LEU A 123 -11.19 12.03 9.04
C LEU A 123 -10.12 11.35 9.89
N LEU A 124 -8.86 11.46 9.46
CA LEU A 124 -7.70 11.08 10.25
C LEU A 124 -7.34 12.26 11.17
N THR A 125 -7.32 12.02 12.47
CA THR A 125 -6.86 12.97 13.49
C THR A 125 -5.74 12.36 14.30
N ALA A 126 -4.79 13.19 14.72
CA ALA A 126 -3.71 12.82 15.61
C ALA A 126 -3.61 13.85 16.74
N ILE A 127 -3.48 13.38 17.97
CA ILE A 127 -3.25 14.20 19.17
C ILE A 127 -1.94 13.74 19.80
N VAL A 128 -0.97 14.63 19.89
CA VAL A 128 0.31 14.41 20.57
C VAL A 128 0.15 14.77 22.04
N SER A 129 0.43 13.82 22.92
CA SER A 129 0.41 13.99 24.37
C SER A 129 1.69 13.39 24.96
N GLY A 130 2.65 14.26 25.30
CA GLY A 130 4.00 13.84 25.68
C GLY A 130 4.67 13.05 24.55
N ASP A 131 5.10 11.82 24.86
CA ASP A 131 5.73 10.90 23.91
C ASP A 131 4.74 10.03 23.12
N LEU A 132 3.44 10.25 23.30
CA LEU A 132 2.38 9.48 22.64
C LEU A 132 1.72 10.27 21.53
N MET A 133 1.34 9.58 20.47
CA MET A 133 0.43 10.05 19.44
C MET A 133 -0.83 9.19 19.47
N ILE A 134 -1.95 9.80 19.83
CA ILE A 134 -3.28 9.19 19.77
C ILE A 134 -3.84 9.45 18.37
N LEU A 135 -4.05 8.38 17.61
CA LEU A 135 -4.65 8.42 16.28
C LEU A 135 -6.13 8.05 16.36
N ALA A 136 -6.96 8.76 15.62
CA ALA A 136 -8.35 8.38 15.39
C ALA A 136 -8.73 8.58 13.93
N LEU A 137 -9.35 7.57 13.34
CA LEU A 137 -9.87 7.55 11.97
C LEU A 137 -11.39 7.44 12.05
N SER A 138 -12.09 8.55 11.81
CA SER A 138 -13.56 8.63 11.90
C SER A 138 -14.19 8.56 10.51
N PRO A 139 -15.25 7.78 10.28
CA PRO A 139 -15.90 7.72 8.98
C PRO A 139 -16.71 8.98 8.71
N ALA A 140 -17.16 9.15 7.47
CA ALA A 140 -18.14 10.18 7.12
C ALA A 140 -19.42 10.02 7.96
N ASN A 141 -20.00 11.14 8.43
CA ASN A 141 -21.18 11.12 9.30
C ASN A 141 -22.37 10.33 8.71
N CYS A 142 -22.53 10.35 7.38
CA CYS A 142 -23.59 9.63 6.68
C CYS A 142 -23.50 8.10 6.79
N MET A 143 -22.35 7.56 7.21
CA MET A 143 -22.17 6.12 7.39
C MET A 143 -22.75 5.61 8.71
N TYR A 144 -23.05 6.48 9.68
CA TYR A 144 -23.54 6.12 11.03
C TYR A 144 -22.75 4.96 11.65
N ALA A 145 -21.42 5.00 11.52
CA ALA A 145 -20.54 3.91 11.93
C ALA A 145 -19.45 4.42 12.88
N ASP A 146 -18.97 3.55 13.77
CA ASP A 146 -17.88 3.91 14.67
C ASP A 146 -16.55 4.13 13.92
N GLY A 147 -15.72 5.02 14.45
CA GLY A 147 -14.32 5.16 14.03
C GLY A 147 -13.42 4.08 14.62
N PHE A 148 -12.14 4.19 14.27
CA PHE A 148 -11.07 3.36 14.81
C PHE A 148 -10.02 4.25 15.44
N SER A 149 -9.30 3.74 16.44
CA SER A 149 -8.23 4.48 17.09
C SER A 149 -7.06 3.58 17.45
N SER A 150 -5.87 4.17 17.54
CA SER A 150 -4.64 3.51 17.93
C SER A 150 -3.76 4.51 18.67
N VAL A 151 -2.86 4.01 19.53
CA VAL A 151 -1.93 4.86 20.29
C VAL A 151 -0.51 4.43 19.96
N LEU A 152 0.29 5.37 19.46
CA LEU A 152 1.67 5.14 19.06
C LEU A 152 2.63 5.84 20.01
N SER A 153 3.72 5.18 20.34
CA SER A 153 4.86 5.83 21.00
C SER A 153 5.75 6.49 19.95
N ILE A 154 5.85 7.83 19.99
CA ILE A 154 6.68 8.62 19.09
C ILE A 154 8.16 8.16 19.12
N PRO A 155 8.84 8.07 20.29
CA PRO A 155 10.25 7.68 20.32
C PRO A 155 10.51 6.24 19.89
N ARG A 156 9.47 5.37 19.88
CA ARG A 156 9.58 4.00 19.37
C ARG A 156 9.77 3.95 17.86
N TYR A 157 9.20 4.92 17.13
CA TYR A 157 9.16 4.92 15.67
C TYR A 157 9.97 6.05 15.03
N VAL A 158 10.17 7.16 15.75
CA VAL A 158 10.90 8.34 15.26
C VAL A 158 11.93 8.77 16.29
N LEU A 159 13.21 8.68 15.93
CA LEU A 159 14.32 9.16 16.74
C LEU A 159 14.27 10.68 16.87
N ASN A 160 14.59 11.17 18.08
CA ASN A 160 14.64 12.61 18.38
C ASN A 160 15.92 13.31 17.88
N THR A 161 16.80 12.59 17.18
CA THR A 161 18.03 13.15 16.62
C THR A 161 17.70 13.95 15.36
N GLN A 162 17.92 15.26 15.40
CA GLN A 162 17.88 16.11 14.22
C GLN A 162 19.29 16.26 13.65
N SER A 163 19.48 15.84 12.40
CA SER A 163 20.67 16.17 11.61
C SER A 163 20.20 16.85 10.33
N LYS A 164 20.86 17.94 9.95
CA LYS A 164 20.61 18.62 8.67
C LYS A 164 21.22 17.87 7.48
N GLU A 165 22.22 17.04 7.75
CA GLU A 165 22.99 16.32 6.72
C GLU A 165 22.30 15.01 6.32
N ASN A 166 21.51 14.45 7.23
CA ASN A 166 20.87 13.16 7.05
C ASN A 166 19.42 13.30 6.57
N PRO A 167 18.96 12.45 5.64
CA PRO A 167 17.58 12.48 5.19
C PRO A 167 16.62 12.07 6.31
N PRO A 168 15.39 12.62 6.36
CA PRO A 168 14.49 12.43 7.51
C PRO A 168 14.14 10.96 7.79
N PHE A 169 14.12 10.10 6.77
CA PHE A 169 13.78 8.68 6.92
C PHE A 169 14.78 7.90 7.78
N GLN A 170 16.02 8.36 7.94
CA GLN A 170 17.00 7.71 8.81
C GLN A 170 16.62 7.75 10.29
N ARG A 171 15.66 8.62 10.65
CA ARG A 171 15.10 8.71 12.00
C ARG A 171 14.10 7.59 12.27
N PHE A 172 13.67 6.85 11.25
CA PHE A 172 12.60 5.88 11.37
C PHE A 172 13.09 4.52 11.85
N ARG A 173 12.32 3.91 12.75
CA ARG A 173 12.61 2.59 13.33
C ARG A 173 11.34 1.76 13.40
N LYS A 174 11.49 0.44 13.33
CA LYS A 174 10.39 -0.52 13.50
C LYS A 174 9.23 -0.30 12.50
N MET A 175 9.57 -0.02 11.24
CA MET A 175 8.58 0.32 10.21
C MET A 175 7.64 -0.83 9.87
N ALA A 176 8.11 -2.08 9.91
CA ALA A 176 7.23 -3.24 9.78
C ALA A 176 6.18 -3.32 10.90
N GLU A 177 6.58 -3.07 12.16
CA GLU A 177 5.67 -3.05 13.31
C GLU A 177 4.64 -1.91 13.16
N LEU A 178 5.10 -0.69 12.86
CA LEU A 178 4.26 0.48 12.67
C LEU A 178 3.22 0.25 11.56
N THR A 179 3.67 -0.22 10.39
CA THR A 179 2.80 -0.43 9.24
C THR A 179 1.74 -1.49 9.53
N ASN A 180 2.09 -2.58 10.23
CA ASN A 180 1.12 -3.60 10.59
C ASN A 180 0.05 -3.05 11.55
N ILE A 181 0.47 -2.36 12.63
CA ILE A 181 -0.47 -1.72 13.58
C ILE A 181 -1.43 -0.79 12.84
N LEU A 182 -0.90 0.11 12.01
CA LEU A 182 -1.71 1.09 11.29
C LEU A 182 -2.68 0.44 10.29
N ARG A 183 -2.24 -0.59 9.57
CA ARG A 183 -3.10 -1.30 8.62
C ARG A 183 -4.18 -2.08 9.34
N ASP A 184 -3.82 -2.83 10.37
CA ASP A 184 -4.71 -3.78 11.04
C ASP A 184 -5.70 -3.09 11.99
N GLU A 185 -5.31 -1.99 12.63
CA GLU A 185 -6.15 -1.29 13.61
C GLU A 185 -6.93 -0.12 13.00
N LEU A 186 -6.42 0.55 11.96
CA LEU A 186 -7.03 1.76 11.40
C LEU A 186 -7.51 1.59 9.96
N PHE A 187 -6.59 1.39 9.02
CA PHE A 187 -6.87 1.64 7.61
C PHE A 187 -7.67 0.52 6.93
N VAL A 188 -7.33 -0.75 7.17
CA VAL A 188 -8.05 -1.89 6.60
C VAL A 188 -9.45 -2.01 7.21
N PRO A 189 -9.64 -1.91 8.55
CA PRO A 189 -10.98 -1.91 9.13
C PRO A 189 -11.88 -0.79 8.62
N MET A 190 -11.35 0.44 8.50
CA MET A 190 -12.10 1.56 7.93
C MET A 190 -12.49 1.30 6.47
N ARG A 191 -11.57 0.77 5.66
CA ARG A 191 -11.83 0.47 4.25
C ARG A 191 -12.91 -0.60 4.14
N ASN A 192 -12.86 -1.63 4.98
CA ASN A 192 -13.87 -2.67 5.02
C ASN A 192 -15.25 -2.13 5.43
N LYS A 193 -15.33 -1.22 6.40
CA LYS A 193 -16.59 -0.52 6.74
C LYS A 193 -17.14 0.27 5.54
N GLN A 194 -16.28 0.99 4.83
CA GLN A 194 -16.67 1.73 3.63
C GLN A 194 -17.17 0.78 2.53
N LEU A 195 -16.44 -0.29 2.23
CA LEU A 195 -16.85 -1.29 1.25
C LEU A 195 -18.17 -1.98 1.63
N TYR A 196 -18.37 -2.31 2.91
CA TYR A 196 -19.62 -2.89 3.41
C TYR A 196 -20.80 -1.93 3.22
N TRP A 197 -20.62 -0.65 3.55
CA TRP A 197 -21.65 0.37 3.31
C TRP A 197 -22.00 0.50 1.83
N MET A 198 -21.02 0.30 0.93
CA MET A 198 -21.21 0.28 -0.52
C MET A 198 -21.84 -1.01 -1.05
N GLN A 199 -22.15 -1.97 -0.18
CA GLN A 199 -22.59 -3.32 -0.57
C GLN A 199 -21.59 -4.00 -1.52
N ALA A 200 -20.31 -3.63 -1.44
CA ALA A 200 -19.25 -4.24 -2.23
C ALA A 200 -18.87 -5.58 -1.61
N HIS A 201 -18.59 -6.56 -2.47
CA HIS A 201 -18.10 -7.86 -2.01
C HIS A 201 -16.64 -7.72 -1.56
N VAL A 202 -16.40 -7.95 -0.28
CA VAL A 202 -15.07 -8.01 0.32
C VAL A 202 -14.65 -9.48 0.33
N TYR A 203 -13.57 -9.79 -0.40
CA TYR A 203 -12.97 -11.11 -0.40
C TYR A 203 -11.68 -11.08 0.42
N PRO A 204 -11.32 -12.18 1.12
CA PRO A 204 -10.01 -12.28 1.74
C PRO A 204 -8.91 -12.09 0.68
N SER A 205 -7.77 -11.53 1.10
CA SER A 205 -6.60 -11.46 0.21
C SER A 205 -6.19 -12.86 -0.21
N LEU A 206 -5.60 -12.97 -1.39
CA LEU A 206 -5.13 -14.27 -1.87
C LEU A 206 -4.15 -14.90 -0.86
N ASP A 207 -3.27 -14.10 -0.25
CA ASP A 207 -2.33 -14.52 0.80
C ASP A 207 -2.98 -15.07 2.07
N ALA A 208 -4.22 -14.64 2.37
CA ALA A 208 -4.97 -15.07 3.54
C ALA A 208 -5.82 -16.31 3.27
N LEU A 209 -5.77 -16.86 2.05
CA LEU A 209 -6.47 -18.11 1.76
C LEU A 209 -5.77 -19.31 2.43
N PRO A 210 -6.54 -20.31 2.84
CA PRO A 210 -5.99 -21.61 3.25
C PRO A 210 -5.10 -22.22 2.15
N ALA A 211 -4.03 -22.90 2.57
CA ALA A 211 -3.03 -23.49 1.68
C ALA A 211 -3.66 -24.44 0.63
N GLU A 212 -4.73 -25.13 1.01
CA GLU A 212 -5.48 -26.10 0.22
C GLU A 212 -6.13 -25.46 -1.01
N LEU A 213 -6.52 -24.19 -0.92
CA LEU A 213 -7.20 -23.50 -2.01
C LEU A 213 -6.23 -23.05 -3.11
N TYR A 214 -4.96 -22.79 -2.79
CA TYR A 214 -3.99 -22.37 -3.80
C TYR A 214 -3.79 -23.45 -4.87
N GLU A 215 -3.75 -24.73 -4.49
CA GLU A 215 -3.60 -25.81 -5.47
C GLU A 215 -4.77 -25.84 -6.47
N TYR A 216 -5.98 -25.56 -5.99
CA TYR A 216 -7.17 -25.48 -6.82
C TYR A 216 -7.06 -24.35 -7.84
N PHE A 217 -6.71 -23.13 -7.42
CA PHE A 217 -6.62 -21.99 -8.34
C PHE A 217 -5.43 -22.10 -9.29
N LEU A 218 -4.25 -22.51 -8.80
CA LEU A 218 -3.03 -22.60 -9.62
C LEU A 218 -3.16 -23.61 -10.76
N LYS A 219 -3.97 -24.67 -10.59
CA LYS A 219 -4.31 -25.62 -11.67
C LYS A 219 -4.97 -24.95 -12.87
N HIS A 220 -5.70 -23.86 -12.65
CA HIS A 220 -6.48 -23.16 -13.67
C HIS A 220 -5.77 -21.95 -14.27
N LEU A 221 -4.59 -21.59 -13.77
CA LEU A 221 -3.78 -20.51 -14.31
C LEU A 221 -2.80 -21.03 -15.35
N ASP A 222 -2.60 -20.28 -16.43
CA ASP A 222 -1.51 -20.55 -17.36
C ASP A 222 -0.15 -20.09 -16.79
N LYS A 223 0.93 -20.44 -17.49
CA LYS A 223 2.29 -20.11 -17.04
C LYS A 223 2.55 -18.61 -16.92
N ASN A 224 2.03 -17.80 -17.84
CA ASN A 224 2.20 -16.36 -17.78
C ASN A 224 1.47 -15.77 -16.58
N GLN A 225 0.25 -16.24 -16.32
CA GLN A 225 -0.54 -15.85 -15.15
C GLN A 225 0.13 -16.27 -13.84
N MET A 226 0.67 -17.49 -13.77
CA MET A 226 1.45 -17.94 -12.61
C MET A 226 2.72 -17.11 -12.42
N ASN A 227 3.43 -16.75 -13.49
CA ASN A 227 4.60 -15.85 -13.41
C ASN A 227 4.20 -14.45 -12.92
N ILE A 228 3.06 -13.92 -13.38
CA ILE A 228 2.54 -12.65 -12.86
C ILE A 228 2.25 -12.78 -11.37
N LEU A 229 1.58 -13.86 -10.96
CA LEU A 229 1.22 -14.10 -9.58
C LEU A 229 2.45 -14.25 -8.65
N ALA A 230 3.48 -14.96 -9.10
CA ALA A 230 4.74 -15.13 -8.38
C ALA A 230 5.50 -13.81 -8.18
N ASN A 231 5.17 -12.77 -8.94
CA ASN A 231 5.78 -11.44 -8.83
C ASN A 231 4.93 -10.46 -8.00
N VAL A 232 3.82 -10.90 -7.41
CA VAL A 232 2.95 -10.04 -6.58
C VAL A 232 3.57 -9.80 -5.20
N ASN A 233 4.01 -10.87 -4.51
CA ASN A 233 4.73 -10.79 -3.23
C ASN A 233 5.53 -12.08 -2.96
N ARG A 234 6.34 -12.06 -1.90
CA ARG A 234 7.23 -13.17 -1.52
C ARG A 234 6.49 -14.45 -1.10
N SER A 235 5.32 -14.33 -0.46
CA SER A 235 4.50 -15.49 -0.07
C SER A 235 3.99 -16.23 -1.31
N LEU A 236 3.31 -15.51 -2.21
CA LEU A 236 2.81 -16.06 -3.47
C LEU A 236 3.94 -16.57 -4.35
N HIS A 237 5.08 -15.89 -4.38
CA HIS A 237 6.28 -16.37 -5.06
C HIS A 237 6.63 -17.79 -4.61
N ASN A 238 6.80 -17.99 -3.30
CA ASN A 238 7.17 -19.28 -2.73
C ASN A 238 6.11 -20.37 -3.00
N ILE A 239 4.83 -20.01 -2.94
CA ILE A 239 3.72 -20.94 -3.21
C ILE A 239 3.74 -21.37 -4.68
N VAL A 240 3.90 -20.42 -5.61
CA VAL A 240 3.87 -20.69 -7.06
C VAL A 240 5.08 -21.52 -7.49
N ILE A 241 6.30 -21.13 -7.13
CA ILE A 241 7.52 -21.82 -7.60
C ILE A 241 7.63 -23.26 -7.08
N ARG A 242 7.00 -23.55 -5.94
CA ARG A 242 6.97 -24.90 -5.34
C ARG A 242 5.80 -25.74 -5.85
N ASN A 243 4.90 -25.17 -6.65
CA ASN A 243 3.71 -25.86 -7.12
C ASN A 243 4.00 -26.75 -8.34
N LYS A 244 3.46 -27.97 -8.33
CA LYS A 244 3.63 -28.96 -9.41
C LYS A 244 3.14 -28.48 -10.78
N TYR A 245 2.10 -27.66 -10.85
CA TYR A 245 1.57 -27.14 -12.12
C TYR A 245 2.51 -26.12 -12.76
N PHE A 246 3.22 -25.34 -11.94
CA PHE A 246 4.24 -24.42 -12.41
C PHE A 246 5.45 -25.19 -12.99
N LEU A 247 5.94 -26.20 -12.26
CA LEU A 247 7.06 -27.04 -12.69
C LEU A 247 6.74 -27.84 -13.97
N ASN A 248 5.53 -28.40 -14.08
CA ASN A 248 5.12 -29.18 -15.23
C ASN A 248 4.88 -28.34 -16.50
N SER A 249 4.66 -27.02 -16.35
CA SER A 249 4.51 -26.12 -17.49
C SER A 249 5.82 -25.94 -18.30
N ASP A 250 6.98 -26.23 -17.72
CA ASP A 250 8.27 -26.28 -18.42
C ASP A 250 8.45 -27.55 -19.25
N HIS A 251 7.87 -28.67 -18.82
CA HIS A 251 7.97 -29.96 -19.52
C HIS A 251 7.12 -29.98 -20.81
N LEU A 252 5.93 -29.38 -20.78
CA LEU A 252 5.05 -29.29 -21.96
C LEU A 252 5.69 -28.51 -23.13
N ARG A 253 6.55 -27.52 -22.88
CA ARG A 253 7.29 -26.82 -23.95
C ARG A 253 8.44 -27.64 -24.53
N ARG A 254 9.10 -28.49 -23.73
CA ARG A 254 10.17 -29.37 -24.24
C ARG A 254 9.60 -30.48 -25.12
N ASP A 255 8.42 -31.00 -24.79
CA ASP A 255 7.79 -32.07 -25.57
C ASP A 255 7.21 -31.59 -26.92
N HIS A 256 6.84 -30.31 -27.03
CA HIS A 256 6.44 -29.73 -28.33
C HIS A 256 7.64 -29.41 -29.24
N LEU A 257 8.81 -29.08 -28.68
CA LEU A 257 10.04 -28.92 -29.44
C LEU A 257 10.69 -30.26 -29.82
N SER A 258 10.52 -31.32 -29.01
CA SER A 258 11.02 -32.66 -29.36
C SER A 258 10.12 -33.40 -30.37
N ARG A 259 8.82 -33.07 -30.44
CA ARG A 259 7.89 -33.64 -31.44
C ARG A 259 7.84 -32.92 -32.79
N SER A 260 8.43 -31.74 -32.92
CA SER A 260 8.38 -30.94 -34.16
C SER A 260 9.56 -31.16 -35.13
N ASN A 261 10.52 -32.03 -34.79
CA ASN A 261 11.71 -32.31 -35.62
C ASN A 261 11.66 -33.64 -36.40
N SER A 262 10.48 -34.18 -36.68
CA SER A 262 10.33 -35.45 -37.40
C SER A 262 9.39 -35.40 -38.59
N VAL A 263 9.42 -34.34 -39.40
CA VAL A 263 8.81 -34.38 -40.74
C VAL A 263 9.64 -33.57 -41.75
N LEU A 264 10.26 -34.32 -42.66
CA LEU A 264 10.65 -33.96 -44.04
C LEU A 264 11.78 -32.94 -44.28
N TYR A 265 13.00 -33.47 -44.41
CA TYR A 265 13.85 -33.15 -45.56
C TYR A 265 14.04 -34.41 -46.38
N TYR A 266 13.40 -34.49 -47.56
CA TYR A 266 13.85 -35.30 -48.68
C TYR A 266 13.48 -34.58 -50.00
N LEU A 267 14.53 -34.24 -50.76
CA LEU A 267 14.66 -34.18 -52.22
C LEU A 267 13.74 -33.22 -53.02
N HIS A 268 14.31 -32.10 -53.47
CA HIS A 268 14.88 -31.85 -54.82
C HIS A 268 14.96 -30.34 -55.09
#